data_AF-A0A9W8HTY8-F1
#
_entry.id   AF-A0A9W8HTY8-F1
#
_cell.length_a   1.000
_cell.length_b   1.000
_cell.length_c   1.000
_cell.angle_alpha   90.00
_cell.angle_beta   90.00
_cell.angle_gamma   90.00
#
_symmetry.space_group_name_H-M   'P 1'
#
loop_
_entity.id
_entity.type
_entity.pdbx_description
1 polymer ?
#
loop_
_entity_poly.entity_id
_entity_poly.type
_entity_poly.pdbx_seq_one_letter_code
_entity_poly.pdbx_strand_id
1 'polypeptide(L)'
;MASGIGFKGTNRCFPFWEDYQQCYFSSKDKTHSDCSPAREDYLECLHHFKEIARVRAIQTVERQNYAKNKANGTDHKIISLTGEKGS
;
A
#
# COMPACT_ATOMS: atom_id res chain seq x y z
N MET A 1 1.21 -24.88 10.15
CA MET A 1 1.04 -23.83 9.13
C MET A 1 -0.29 -23.14 9.38
N ALA A 2 -0.26 -21.88 9.84
CA ALA A 2 -1.44 -21.02 9.87
C ALA A 2 -1.30 -20.02 8.71
N SER A 3 -1.44 -20.51 7.48
CA SER A 3 -1.04 -19.83 6.24
C SER A 3 -2.03 -18.79 5.72
N GLY A 4 -3.02 -18.38 6.51
CA GLY A 4 -4.10 -17.53 5.99
C GLY A 4 -5.13 -17.02 6.98
N ILE A 5 -5.13 -17.48 8.23
CA ILE A 5 -6.19 -17.17 9.20
C ILE A 5 -5.64 -16.19 10.25
N GLY A 6 -6.17 -14.98 10.25
CA GLY A 6 -5.98 -13.96 11.28
C GLY A 6 -7.11 -13.94 12.30
N PHE A 7 -7.11 -12.92 13.17
CA PHE A 7 -8.03 -12.81 14.32
C PHE A 7 -9.53 -12.77 13.94
N LYS A 8 -9.87 -12.28 12.74
CA LYS A 8 -11.26 -12.16 12.24
C LYS A 8 -11.57 -13.09 11.07
N GLY A 9 -10.81 -14.17 10.88
CA GLY A 9 -10.93 -15.06 9.72
C GLY A 9 -9.78 -14.84 8.74
N THR A 10 -10.02 -14.88 7.43
CA THR A 10 -8.96 -14.74 6.43
C THR A 10 -8.17 -13.45 6.62
N ASN A 11 -6.83 -13.55 6.56
CA ASN A 11 -5.95 -12.40 6.71
C ASN A 11 -6.14 -11.42 5.53
N ARG A 12 -5.89 -10.13 5.76
CA ARG A 12 -6.17 -9.07 4.77
C ARG A 12 -5.41 -9.21 3.45
N CYS A 13 -4.20 -9.78 3.50
CA CYS A 13 -3.29 -9.88 2.36
C CYS A 13 -3.21 -11.30 1.79
N PHE A 14 -4.15 -12.18 2.17
CA PHE A 14 -4.17 -13.59 1.75
C PHE A 14 -4.35 -13.75 0.24
N PRO A 15 -5.21 -12.97 -0.45
CA PRO A 15 -5.35 -13.08 -1.90
C PRO A 15 -4.02 -12.83 -2.64
N PHE A 16 -3.27 -11.80 -2.24
CA PHE A 16 -1.96 -11.51 -2.84
C PHE A 16 -0.92 -12.60 -2.55
N TRP A 17 -1.02 -13.24 -1.40
CA TRP A 17 -0.19 -14.41 -1.09
C TRP A 17 -0.55 -15.60 -1.96
N GLU A 18 -1.83 -15.87 -2.20
CA GLU A 18 -2.30 -16.93 -3.09
C GLU A 18 -1.80 -16.72 -4.53
N ASP A 19 -1.89 -15.50 -5.05
CA ASP A 19 -1.37 -15.14 -6.38
C ASP A 19 0.13 -15.38 -6.49
N TYR A 20 0.89 -14.98 -5.46
CA TYR A 20 2.32 -15.25 -5.40
C TYR A 20 2.63 -16.76 -5.35
N GLN A 21 1.89 -17.52 -4.54
CA GLN A 21 2.04 -18.97 -4.45
C GLN A 21 1.72 -19.65 -5.78
N GLN A 22 0.65 -19.25 -6.46
CA GLN A 22 0.27 -19.80 -7.76
C GLN A 22 1.38 -19.57 -8.80
N CYS A 23 1.97 -18.37 -8.82
CA CYS A 23 3.12 -18.09 -9.68
C CYS A 23 4.34 -18.92 -9.26
N TYR A 24 4.64 -19.00 -7.96
CA TYR A 24 5.78 -19.72 -7.43
C TYR A 24 5.74 -21.21 -7.79
N PHE A 25 4.58 -21.86 -7.68
CA PHE A 25 4.39 -23.26 -8.05
C PHE A 25 4.39 -23.49 -9.57
N SER A 26 3.98 -22.49 -10.36
CA SER A 26 3.91 -22.60 -11.83
C SER A 26 5.24 -22.27 -12.52
N SER A 27 6.14 -21.56 -11.84
CA SER A 27 7.42 -21.11 -12.40
C SER A 27 8.41 -22.26 -12.54
N LYS A 28 9.04 -22.35 -13.73
CA LYS A 28 10.05 -23.36 -14.05
C LYS A 28 11.47 -22.93 -13.66
N ASP A 29 11.65 -21.64 -13.37
CA ASP A 29 12.94 -21.03 -13.09
C ASP A 29 13.26 -21.07 -11.59
N LYS A 30 14.46 -21.54 -11.25
CA LYS A 30 14.92 -21.64 -9.84
C LYS A 30 14.99 -20.29 -9.12
N THR A 31 15.12 -19.20 -9.87
CA THR A 31 15.19 -17.83 -9.33
C THR A 31 13.80 -17.21 -9.11
N HIS A 32 12.74 -17.81 -9.66
CA HIS A 32 11.36 -17.32 -9.57
C HIS A 32 11.22 -15.80 -9.84
N SER A 33 12.07 -15.27 -10.72
CA SER A 33 12.13 -13.84 -11.06
C SER A 33 10.83 -13.35 -11.69
N ASP A 34 10.16 -14.22 -12.44
CA ASP A 34 8.88 -13.93 -13.09
C ASP A 34 7.76 -13.64 -12.08
N CYS A 35 7.91 -14.11 -10.84
CA CYS A 35 6.96 -13.91 -9.75
C CYS A 35 7.28 -12.69 -8.88
N SER A 36 8.30 -11.89 -9.26
CA SER A 36 8.62 -10.63 -8.58
C SER A 36 7.42 -9.67 -8.47
N PRO A 37 6.60 -9.42 -9.51
CA PRO A 37 5.47 -8.50 -9.38
C PRO A 37 4.46 -8.96 -8.32
N ALA A 38 4.05 -10.24 -8.34
CA ALA A 38 3.12 -10.78 -7.34
C ALA A 38 3.72 -10.74 -5.92
N ARG A 39 5.03 -10.97 -5.78
CA ARG A 39 5.74 -10.82 -4.50
C ARG A 39 5.70 -9.38 -4.02
N GLU A 40 5.95 -8.42 -4.90
CA GLU A 40 5.94 -7.00 -4.56
C GLU A 40 4.56 -6.54 -4.09
N ASP A 41 3.48 -7.01 -4.71
CA ASP A 41 2.11 -6.69 -4.31
C ASP A 41 1.77 -7.24 -2.93
N TYR A 42 2.22 -8.47 -2.62
CA TYR A 42 2.08 -9.04 -1.28
C TYR A 42 2.83 -8.21 -0.21
N LEU A 43 4.07 -7.81 -0.50
CA LEU A 43 4.88 -6.98 0.41
C LEU A 43 4.33 -5.55 0.54
N GLU A 44 3.74 -5.02 -0.52
CA GLU A 44 3.04 -3.75 -0.51
C GLU A 44 1.84 -3.82 0.45
N CYS A 45 0.98 -4.83 0.34
CA CYS A 45 -0.17 -4.97 1.25
C CYS A 45 0.24 -5.14 2.72
N LEU A 46 1.36 -5.79 3.00
CA LEU A 46 1.84 -5.99 4.37
C LEU A 46 2.40 -4.72 5.01
N HIS A 47 3.10 -3.89 4.23
CA HIS A 47 3.93 -2.81 4.77
C HIS A 47 3.53 -1.41 4.30
N HIS A 48 2.71 -1.31 3.25
CA HIS A 48 2.22 -0.08 2.66
C HIS A 48 3.32 0.93 2.31
N PHE A 49 4.53 0.48 1.96
CA PHE A 49 5.66 1.38 1.72
C PHE A 49 5.39 2.37 0.57
N LYS A 50 4.87 1.85 -0.56
CA LYS A 50 4.54 2.64 -1.75
C LYS A 50 3.40 3.62 -1.44
N GLU A 51 2.37 3.17 -0.73
CA GLU A 51 1.25 4.00 -0.28
C GLU A 51 1.69 5.13 0.67
N ILE A 52 2.45 4.81 1.72
CA ILE A 52 2.94 5.80 2.69
C ILE A 52 3.82 6.85 2.01
N ALA A 53 4.70 6.43 1.09
CA ALA A 53 5.54 7.36 0.33
C ALA A 53 4.69 8.29 -0.55
N ARG A 54 3.68 7.75 -1.24
CA ARG A 54 2.76 8.53 -2.08
C ARG A 54 1.93 9.51 -1.26
N VAL A 55 1.38 9.06 -0.14
CA VAL A 55 0.60 9.92 0.78
C VAL A 55 1.46 11.06 1.30
N ARG A 56 2.71 10.80 1.70
CA ARG A 56 3.65 11.85 2.12
C ARG A 56 3.91 12.86 1.01
N ALA A 57 4.15 12.39 -0.22
CA ALA A 57 4.36 13.28 -1.36
C ALA A 57 3.14 14.18 -1.61
N ILE A 58 1.94 13.61 -1.64
CA ILE A 58 0.71 14.40 -1.83
C ILE A 58 0.52 15.41 -0.69
N GLN A 59 0.70 15.00 0.57
CA GLN A 59 0.60 15.90 1.72
C GLN A 59 1.60 17.06 1.68
N THR A 60 2.79 16.85 1.12
CA THR A 60 3.76 17.96 0.95
C THR A 60 3.29 18.96 -0.09
N VAL A 61 2.77 18.48 -1.22
CA VAL A 61 2.24 19.33 -2.30
C VAL A 61 0.99 20.07 -1.85
N GLU A 62 0.06 19.41 -1.17
CA GLU A 62 -1.16 20.04 -0.64
C GLU A 62 -0.85 21.14 0.37
N ARG A 63 0.11 20.92 1.28
CA ARG A 63 0.55 21.96 2.22
C ARG A 63 1.15 23.18 1.52
N GLN A 64 1.94 22.96 0.47
CA GLN A 64 2.48 24.06 -0.33
C GLN A 64 1.39 24.84 -1.07
N ASN A 65 0.43 24.12 -1.66
CA ASN A 65 -0.71 24.73 -2.36
C ASN A 65 -1.61 25.51 -1.40
N TYR A 66 -1.86 24.96 -0.20
CA TYR A 66 -2.59 25.67 0.85
C TYR A 66 -1.91 26.98 1.24
N ALA A 67 -0.60 26.98 1.48
CA ALA A 67 0.15 28.19 1.82
C ALA A 67 0.08 29.26 0.73
N LYS A 68 0.17 28.86 -0.55
CA LYS A 68 0.03 29.77 -1.70
C LYS A 68 -1.38 30.33 -1.85
N ASN A 69 -2.40 29.48 -1.73
CA ASN A 69 -3.80 29.89 -1.89
C ASN A 69 -4.28 30.78 -0.73
N LYS A 70 -3.78 30.54 0.49
CA LYS A 70 -3.99 31.43 1.64
C LYS A 70 -3.43 32.84 1.39
N ALA A 71 -2.25 32.96 0.77
CA ALA A 71 -1.70 34.25 0.37
C ALA A 71 -2.55 34.95 -0.71
N ASN A 72 -3.26 34.17 -1.53
CA ASN A 72 -4.19 34.65 -2.57
C ASN A 72 -5.63 34.82 -2.07
N GLY A 73 -5.91 34.69 -0.77
CA GLY A 73 -7.23 34.91 -0.17
C GLY A 73 -8.27 33.80 -0.38
N THR A 74 -7.86 32.62 -0.87
CA THR A 74 -8.74 31.45 -1.05
C THR A 74 -8.40 30.34 -0.05
N ASP A 75 -9.21 30.19 0.99
CA ASP A 75 -9.06 29.11 1.98
C ASP A 75 -9.78 27.84 1.50
N HIS A 76 -9.03 26.75 1.32
CA HIS A 76 -9.58 25.42 1.03
C HIS A 76 -9.05 24.40 2.05
N LYS A 77 -9.86 23.40 2.40
CA LYS A 77 -9.52 22.39 3.41
C LYS A 77 -8.46 21.42 2.88
N ILE A 78 -7.38 21.22 3.62
CA ILE A 78 -6.39 20.15 3.36
C ILE A 78 -7.04 18.80 3.68
N ILE A 79 -6.99 17.86 2.74
CA ILE A 79 -7.54 16.51 2.93
C ILE A 79 -6.56 15.70 3.79
N SER A 80 -7.04 15.13 4.90
CA SER A 80 -6.24 14.23 5.74
C SER A 80 -6.14 12.85 5.07
N LEU A 81 -5.04 12.61 4.37
CA LEU A 81 -4.77 11.35 3.66
C LEU A 81 -4.29 10.21 4.57
N THR A 82 -3.94 10.50 5.82
CA THR A 82 -3.69 9.45 6.82
C THR A 82 -5.04 8.94 7.29
N GLY A 83 -5.47 7.79 6.77
CA GLY A 83 -6.55 7.04 7.39
C GLY A 83 -6.22 6.84 8.86
N GLU A 84 -7.14 7.24 9.74
CA GLU A 84 -7.05 6.95 11.17
C GLU A 84 -6.75 5.46 11.33
N LYS A 85 -5.54 5.13 11.78
CA LYS A 85 -5.27 3.81 12.33
C LYS A 85 -6.04 3.74 13.64
N GLY A 86 -7.33 3.39 13.54
CA GLY A 86 -8.14 2.96 14.65
C GLY A 86 -7.42 1.82 15.38
N SER A 87 -7.40 1.96 16.71
CA SER A 87 -6.78 1.09 17.71
C SER A 87 -6.97 -0.40 17.49
#